data_AF-A0A7X8Y6N2-F1
#
_entry.id   AF-A0A7X8Y6N2-F1
#
_cell.length_a   1.000
_cell.length_b   1.000
_cell.length_c   1.000
_cell.angle_alpha   90.00
_cell.angle_beta   90.00
_cell.angle_gamma   90.00
#
_symmetry.space_group_name_H-M   'P 1'
#
loop_
_entity.id
_entity.type
_entity.pdbx_description
1 polymer ?
#
loop_
_entity_poly.entity_id
_entity_poly.type
_entity_poly.pdbx_seq_one_letter_code
_entity_poly.pdbx_strand_id
1 'polypeptide(L)'
;MARALSDAAVDDAIRAHAPVAIGVSGGKDSQAAALAPFRYLDAMGHAGERLLVHADLGSVEWKDSLPTCQRLADYLGVPLLVVSRKAGGLMERWRSRWQSSVERYEALSTVALVPCWSTPKMRFCTSELKTHVITAALKKRFGKQLVVNVTGIRRDESSRRARSTISDLSDDSLLLSWRPILDWSVQDVFSSIDASGIDPHPAYRVFGMSRVSCRFCIMSNIDDLTAATAQEESHDLYRDMVDLECDSSFAFQGSRWLGDVAPHLLTEALHERLHIAKSTAVFRQKIEAAITKDMLYVKGWPVRMLYDYEADLLASIRCEVSALFGFNASCLDRDSIHARYAQLMADREHKQSAELAYV
;
A
#
# COMPACT_ATOMS: atom_id res chain seq x y z
N MET A 1 3.42 33.84 -7.06
CA MET A 1 3.13 33.18 -8.36
C MET A 1 1.72 32.60 -8.28
N ALA A 2 0.90 32.82 -9.30
CA ALA A 2 -0.40 32.13 -9.38
C ALA A 2 -0.16 30.62 -9.44
N ARG A 3 -0.87 29.85 -8.61
CA ARG A 3 -0.75 28.39 -8.58
C ARG A 3 -1.44 27.83 -9.82
N ALA A 4 -0.68 27.16 -10.68
CA ALA A 4 -1.21 26.60 -11.92
C ALA A 4 -2.04 25.34 -11.61
N LEU A 5 -3.31 25.37 -12.02
CA LEU A 5 -4.23 24.23 -11.89
C LEU A 5 -3.98 23.16 -12.96
N SER A 6 -3.61 23.58 -14.16
CA SER A 6 -3.40 22.75 -15.35
C SER A 6 -2.15 23.18 -16.13
N ASP A 7 -1.80 22.40 -17.14
CA ASP A 7 -0.78 22.72 -18.14
C ASP A 7 -1.35 22.47 -19.55
N ALA A 8 -0.58 22.76 -20.59
CA ALA A 8 -1.05 22.66 -21.98
C ALA A 8 -1.58 21.26 -22.34
N ALA A 9 -0.95 20.18 -21.84
CA ALA A 9 -1.37 18.82 -22.13
C ALA A 9 -2.75 18.52 -21.52
N VAL A 10 -2.99 18.96 -20.29
CA VAL A 10 -4.29 18.84 -19.63
C VAL A 10 -5.35 19.66 -20.35
N ASP A 11 -5.03 20.91 -20.70
CA ASP A 11 -5.96 21.79 -21.40
C ASP A 11 -6.38 21.22 -22.77
N ASP A 12 -5.43 20.68 -23.53
CA ASP A 12 -5.69 20.07 -24.84
C ASP A 12 -6.58 18.82 -24.72
N ALA A 13 -6.32 17.96 -23.74
CA ALA A 13 -7.16 16.79 -23.48
C ALA A 13 -8.59 17.20 -23.07
N ILE A 14 -8.73 18.25 -22.26
CA ILE A 14 -10.03 18.77 -21.83
C ILE A 14 -10.80 19.39 -23.00
N ARG A 15 -10.14 20.16 -23.87
CA ARG A 15 -10.75 20.71 -25.10
C ARG A 15 -11.17 19.61 -26.07
N ALA A 16 -10.43 18.50 -26.11
CA ALA A 16 -10.79 17.31 -26.86
C ALA A 16 -11.89 16.46 -26.19
N HIS A 17 -12.43 16.90 -25.05
CA HIS A 17 -13.48 16.20 -24.29
C HIS A 17 -13.08 14.78 -23.87
N ALA A 18 -11.79 14.57 -23.58
CA ALA A 18 -11.29 13.31 -23.05
C ALA A 18 -11.99 12.98 -21.72
N PRO A 19 -12.42 11.71 -21.48
CA PRO A 19 -13.03 11.32 -20.21
C PRO A 19 -12.15 11.70 -19.01
N VAL A 20 -12.75 12.21 -17.94
CA VAL A 20 -12.05 12.61 -16.71
C VAL A 20 -12.46 11.71 -15.56
N ALA A 21 -11.51 10.91 -15.08
CA ALA A 21 -11.67 10.02 -13.94
C ALA A 21 -10.92 10.59 -12.72
N ILE A 22 -11.62 10.82 -11.62
CA ILE A 22 -11.03 11.39 -10.40
C ILE A 22 -10.93 10.33 -9.31
N GLY A 23 -9.71 10.02 -8.88
CA GLY A 23 -9.48 9.10 -7.77
C GLY A 23 -9.90 9.69 -6.42
N VAL A 24 -10.90 9.08 -5.76
CA VAL A 24 -11.42 9.51 -4.44
C VAL A 24 -11.28 8.42 -3.38
N SER A 25 -10.88 8.81 -2.17
CA SER A 25 -10.65 7.87 -1.06
C SER A 25 -11.30 8.28 0.26
N GLY A 26 -12.21 9.24 0.24
CA GLY A 26 -12.76 9.87 1.45
C GLY A 26 -11.75 10.79 2.17
N GLY A 27 -10.55 10.98 1.64
CA GLY A 27 -9.57 11.91 2.22
C GLY A 27 -9.77 13.34 1.71
N LYS A 28 -9.43 14.34 2.55
CA LYS A 28 -9.57 15.77 2.23
C LYS A 28 -8.91 16.16 0.89
N ASP A 29 -7.72 15.63 0.63
CA ASP A 29 -6.94 15.97 -0.56
C ASP A 29 -7.63 15.42 -1.82
N SER A 30 -8.22 14.21 -1.74
CA SER A 30 -8.97 13.63 -2.86
C SER A 30 -10.32 14.33 -3.10
N GLN A 31 -10.97 14.82 -2.04
CA GLN A 31 -12.20 15.60 -2.13
C GLN A 31 -11.95 16.97 -2.77
N ALA A 32 -10.92 17.69 -2.32
CA ALA A 32 -10.50 18.94 -2.96
C ALA A 32 -10.06 18.73 -4.42
N ALA A 33 -9.35 17.61 -4.70
CA ALA A 33 -8.98 17.23 -6.05
C ALA A 33 -10.15 16.77 -6.94
N ALA A 34 -11.35 16.59 -6.40
CA ALA A 34 -12.58 16.48 -7.20
C ALA A 34 -13.23 17.84 -7.39
N LEU A 35 -13.36 18.65 -6.34
CA LEU A 35 -14.01 19.96 -6.41
C LEU A 35 -13.27 20.95 -7.32
N ALA A 36 -11.95 21.02 -7.23
CA ALA A 36 -11.13 21.96 -7.99
C ALA A 36 -11.21 21.75 -9.51
N PRO A 37 -10.97 20.53 -10.06
CA PRO A 37 -11.05 20.31 -11.49
C PRO A 37 -12.48 20.42 -12.04
N PHE A 38 -13.52 20.07 -11.29
CA PHE A 38 -14.90 20.21 -11.80
C PHE A 38 -15.23 21.65 -12.20
N ARG A 39 -14.90 22.62 -11.35
CA ARG A 39 -15.05 24.05 -11.67
C ARG A 39 -14.30 24.46 -12.93
N TYR A 40 -13.11 23.89 -13.13
CA TYR A 40 -12.28 24.16 -14.30
C TYR A 40 -12.84 23.52 -15.57
N LEU A 41 -13.32 22.28 -15.48
CA LEU A 41 -13.98 21.57 -16.58
C LEU A 41 -15.24 22.33 -17.05
N ASP A 42 -16.02 22.88 -16.12
CA ASP A 42 -17.19 23.70 -16.43
C ASP A 42 -16.80 25.00 -17.14
N ALA A 43 -15.78 25.70 -16.63
CA ALA A 43 -15.27 26.92 -17.26
C ALA A 43 -14.71 26.68 -18.67
N MET A 44 -14.16 25.49 -18.93
CA MET A 44 -13.62 25.08 -20.23
C MET A 44 -14.69 24.49 -21.16
N GLY A 45 -15.96 24.40 -20.75
CA GLY A 45 -17.03 23.83 -21.55
C GLY A 45 -16.86 22.32 -21.84
N HIS A 46 -16.22 21.58 -20.93
CA HIS A 46 -15.94 20.17 -21.13
C HIS A 46 -17.22 19.31 -21.17
N ALA A 47 -17.46 18.63 -22.29
CA ALA A 47 -18.62 17.78 -22.54
C ALA A 47 -18.35 16.26 -22.41
N GLY A 48 -17.09 15.86 -22.17
CA GLY A 48 -16.73 14.44 -21.99
C GLY A 48 -17.28 13.83 -20.71
N GLU A 49 -17.21 12.50 -20.61
CA GLU A 49 -17.64 11.79 -19.40
C GLU A 49 -16.79 12.18 -18.19
N ARG A 50 -17.44 12.40 -17.04
CA ARG A 50 -16.79 12.68 -15.76
C ARG A 50 -17.23 11.62 -14.74
N LEU A 51 -16.29 11.05 -14.00
CA LEU A 51 -16.61 10.08 -12.97
C LEU A 51 -15.64 10.15 -11.79
N LEU A 52 -16.14 9.77 -10.63
CA LEU A 52 -15.29 9.49 -9.47
C LEU A 52 -14.92 8.01 -9.48
N VAL A 53 -13.71 7.68 -9.03
CA VAL A 53 -13.25 6.31 -8.90
C VAL A 53 -12.75 6.07 -7.48
N HIS A 54 -13.41 5.18 -6.75
CA HIS A 54 -13.00 4.75 -5.42
C HIS A 54 -12.40 3.34 -5.50
N ALA A 55 -11.20 3.19 -4.96
CA ALA A 55 -10.52 1.91 -4.87
C ALA A 55 -10.61 1.37 -3.43
N ASP A 56 -11.53 0.43 -3.25
CA ASP A 56 -11.91 -0.16 -1.97
C ASP A 56 -10.81 -1.10 -1.47
N LEU A 57 -10.25 -0.77 -0.30
CA LEU A 57 -9.20 -1.53 0.37
C LEU A 57 -9.73 -2.63 1.30
N GLY A 58 -11.05 -2.82 1.38
CA GLY A 58 -11.71 -3.80 2.22
C GLY A 58 -11.80 -3.36 3.68
N SER A 59 -11.64 -4.31 4.61
CA SER A 59 -11.85 -4.12 6.05
C SER A 59 -10.98 -3.05 6.71
N VAL A 60 -9.89 -2.62 6.06
CA VAL A 60 -8.97 -1.60 6.62
C VAL A 60 -9.50 -0.17 6.49
N GLU A 61 -10.58 0.06 5.77
CA GLU A 61 -11.10 1.41 5.52
C GLU A 61 -11.86 2.00 6.72
N TRP A 62 -12.09 3.31 6.67
CA TRP A 62 -13.07 3.93 7.55
C TRP A 62 -14.46 3.56 7.05
N LYS A 63 -15.43 3.28 7.94
CA LYS A 63 -16.82 3.00 7.53
C LYS A 63 -17.42 4.19 6.75
N ASP A 64 -16.96 5.39 7.07
CA ASP A 64 -17.33 6.64 6.39
C ASP A 64 -16.58 6.93 5.08
N SER A 65 -15.52 6.18 4.73
CA SER A 65 -14.73 6.43 3.51
C SER A 65 -15.60 6.40 2.26
N LEU A 66 -16.27 5.27 2.01
CA LEU A 66 -17.13 5.07 0.84
C LEU A 66 -18.37 5.98 0.89
N PRO A 67 -19.11 6.10 2.00
CA PRO A 67 -20.19 7.08 2.13
C PRO A 67 -19.76 8.51 1.83
N THR A 68 -18.56 8.93 2.23
CA THR A 68 -18.02 10.26 1.90
C THR A 68 -17.77 10.41 0.41
N CYS A 69 -17.21 9.38 -0.25
CA CYS A 69 -17.06 9.37 -1.71
C CYS A 69 -18.42 9.42 -2.43
N GLN A 70 -19.44 8.72 -1.91
CA GLN A 70 -20.79 8.72 -2.50
C GLN A 70 -21.44 10.09 -2.39
N ARG A 71 -21.42 10.73 -1.20
CA ARG A 71 -21.94 12.10 -1.02
C ARG A 71 -21.27 13.09 -1.96
N LEU A 72 -19.96 12.96 -2.17
CA LEU A 72 -19.22 13.79 -3.13
C LEU A 72 -19.67 13.54 -4.58
N ALA A 73 -19.91 12.29 -4.96
CA ALA A 73 -20.42 11.92 -6.29
C ALA A 73 -21.81 12.52 -6.53
N ASP A 74 -22.71 12.37 -5.55
CA ASP A 74 -24.07 12.89 -5.59
C ASP A 74 -24.07 14.42 -5.69
N TYR A 75 -23.23 15.09 -4.89
CA TYR A 75 -23.06 16.54 -4.92
C TYR A 75 -22.57 17.04 -6.29
N LEU A 76 -21.64 16.32 -6.92
CA LEU A 76 -21.09 16.66 -8.24
C LEU A 76 -21.97 16.19 -9.40
N GLY A 77 -23.04 15.42 -9.14
CA GLY A 77 -23.94 14.89 -10.16
C GLY A 77 -23.26 13.89 -11.11
N VAL A 78 -22.31 13.08 -10.63
CA VAL A 78 -21.54 12.13 -11.45
C VAL A 78 -21.55 10.71 -10.87
N PRO A 79 -21.34 9.67 -11.70
CA PRO A 79 -21.23 8.31 -11.21
C PRO A 79 -19.98 8.09 -10.34
N LEU A 80 -20.13 7.22 -9.34
CA LEU A 80 -19.01 6.66 -8.57
C LEU A 80 -18.71 5.23 -9.03
N LEU A 81 -17.53 5.02 -9.62
CA LEU A 81 -17.01 3.71 -9.95
C LEU A 81 -16.22 3.15 -8.75
N VAL A 82 -16.75 2.12 -8.11
CA VAL A 82 -16.03 1.39 -7.05
C VAL A 82 -15.28 0.21 -7.67
N VAL A 83 -13.98 0.13 -7.41
CA VAL A 83 -13.11 -0.96 -7.86
C VAL A 83 -12.42 -1.60 -6.68
N SER A 84 -12.19 -2.90 -6.77
CA SER A 84 -11.48 -3.66 -5.73
C SER A 84 -10.60 -4.73 -6.35
N ARG A 85 -9.61 -5.17 -5.58
CA ARG A 85 -8.75 -6.29 -5.95
C ARG A 85 -9.50 -7.59 -5.73
N LYS A 86 -9.56 -8.45 -6.75
CA LYS A 86 -10.28 -9.74 -6.69
C LYS A 86 -9.80 -10.68 -5.58
N ALA A 87 -8.52 -10.60 -5.22
CA ALA A 87 -7.89 -11.46 -4.20
C ALA A 87 -7.97 -10.85 -2.78
N GLY A 88 -9.03 -10.11 -2.49
CA GLY A 88 -9.26 -9.47 -1.19
C GLY A 88 -8.58 -8.11 -1.03
N GLY A 89 -8.92 -7.48 0.09
CA GLY A 89 -8.44 -6.18 0.52
C GLY A 89 -7.02 -6.22 1.08
N LEU A 90 -6.67 -5.17 1.84
CA LEU A 90 -5.31 -4.97 2.30
C LEU A 90 -4.93 -5.92 3.45
N MET A 91 -5.88 -6.29 4.32
CA MET A 91 -5.65 -7.29 5.36
C MET A 91 -5.31 -8.65 4.75
N GLU A 92 -6.11 -9.12 3.79
CA GLU A 92 -5.89 -10.38 3.09
C GLU A 92 -4.55 -10.38 2.35
N ARG A 93 -4.18 -9.22 1.78
CA ARG A 93 -2.90 -9.04 1.12
C ARG A 93 -1.72 -9.19 2.08
N TRP A 94 -1.82 -8.68 3.31
CA TRP A 94 -0.79 -8.82 4.34
C TRP A 94 -0.72 -10.25 4.88
N ARG A 95 -1.86 -10.89 5.17
CA ARG A 95 -1.91 -12.31 5.59
C ARG A 95 -1.32 -13.24 4.54
N SER A 96 -1.71 -13.08 3.27
CA SER A 96 -1.14 -13.83 2.15
C SER A 96 0.36 -13.58 1.99
N ARG A 97 0.84 -12.36 2.25
CA ARG A 97 2.27 -12.05 2.23
C ARG A 97 3.03 -12.78 3.34
N TRP A 98 2.46 -12.85 4.54
CA TRP A 98 3.05 -13.59 5.65
C TRP A 98 3.14 -15.08 5.33
N GLN A 99 2.04 -15.70 4.91
CA GLN A 99 2.00 -17.10 4.50
C GLN A 99 3.07 -17.39 3.43
N SER A 100 3.12 -16.56 2.39
CA SER A 100 4.12 -16.70 1.33
C SER A 100 5.56 -16.47 1.81
N SER A 101 5.77 -15.70 2.89
CA SER A 101 7.08 -15.60 3.54
C SER A 101 7.47 -16.89 4.23
N VAL A 102 6.55 -17.51 4.97
CA VAL A 102 6.76 -18.78 5.66
C VAL A 102 7.08 -19.88 4.64
N GLU A 103 6.25 -20.06 3.62
CA GLU A 103 6.44 -21.09 2.58
C GLU A 103 7.79 -20.94 1.87
N ARG A 104 8.16 -19.70 1.50
CA ARG A 104 9.47 -19.44 0.89
C ARG A 104 10.62 -19.72 1.85
N TYR A 105 10.44 -19.41 3.14
CA TYR A 105 11.45 -19.69 4.13
C TYR A 105 11.63 -21.20 4.32
N GLU A 106 10.55 -21.94 4.52
CA GLU A 106 10.58 -23.40 4.69
C GLU A 106 11.27 -24.10 3.52
N ALA A 107 10.94 -23.69 2.28
CA ALA A 107 11.51 -24.22 1.04
C ALA A 107 12.90 -23.64 0.67
N LEU A 108 13.49 -22.81 1.53
CA LEU A 108 14.76 -22.12 1.29
C LEU A 108 14.78 -21.32 -0.04
N SER A 109 13.65 -20.75 -0.41
CA SER A 109 13.51 -19.76 -1.50
C SER A 109 13.77 -18.32 -1.01
N THR A 110 14.06 -18.16 0.28
CA THR A 110 14.63 -16.97 0.94
C THR A 110 15.44 -17.44 2.14
N VAL A 111 16.48 -16.69 2.50
CA VAL A 111 17.35 -17.01 3.66
C VAL A 111 16.87 -16.40 4.97
N ALA A 112 16.00 -15.39 4.89
CA ALA A 112 15.41 -14.68 6.04
C ALA A 112 13.91 -14.48 5.83
N LEU A 113 13.18 -14.32 6.94
CA LEU A 113 11.76 -13.99 6.90
C LEU A 113 11.53 -12.58 6.33
N VAL A 114 10.45 -12.43 5.58
CA VAL A 114 10.06 -11.19 4.92
C VAL A 114 8.83 -10.61 5.63
N PRO A 115 8.86 -9.33 6.04
CA PRO A 115 7.73 -8.72 6.74
C PRO A 115 6.47 -8.69 5.87
N CYS A 116 5.32 -8.90 6.53
CA CYS A 116 4.00 -8.91 5.91
C CYS A 116 3.44 -7.50 5.64
N TRP A 117 3.85 -6.52 6.43
CA TRP A 117 3.29 -5.16 6.40
C TRP A 117 3.70 -4.36 5.17
N SER A 118 2.84 -3.41 4.81
CA SER A 118 3.23 -2.35 3.88
C SER A 118 4.34 -1.50 4.50
N THR A 119 5.24 -0.96 3.67
CA THR A 119 6.25 0.01 4.12
C THR A 119 6.15 1.28 3.27
N PRO A 120 6.78 2.41 3.66
CA PRO A 120 6.81 3.60 2.81
C PRO A 120 7.38 3.32 1.40
N LYS A 121 8.33 2.38 1.30
CA LYS A 121 8.91 1.93 0.03
C LYS A 121 8.02 0.92 -0.71
N MET A 122 7.24 0.12 0.03
CA MET A 122 6.41 -0.96 -0.51
C MET A 122 4.95 -0.79 -0.08
N ARG A 123 4.24 0.12 -0.76
CA ARG A 123 2.84 0.46 -0.45
C ARG A 123 1.88 -0.36 -1.33
N PHE A 124 1.53 -1.56 -0.90
CA PHE A 124 0.57 -2.44 -1.62
C PHE A 124 -0.77 -1.73 -1.83
N CYS A 125 -1.20 -0.94 -0.84
CA CYS A 125 -2.40 -0.13 -0.91
C CYS A 125 -2.37 0.94 -2.02
N THR A 126 -1.20 1.28 -2.57
CA THR A 126 -1.08 2.24 -3.69
C THR A 126 -0.93 1.49 -5.01
N SER A 127 0.10 0.67 -5.18
CA SER A 127 0.36 0.04 -6.47
C SER A 127 -0.70 -1.01 -6.82
N GLU A 128 -0.83 -2.03 -5.98
CA GLU A 128 -1.66 -3.20 -6.26
C GLU A 128 -3.15 -2.91 -6.11
N LEU A 129 -3.54 -2.22 -5.03
CA LEU A 129 -4.96 -2.04 -4.67
C LEU A 129 -5.56 -0.73 -5.17
N LYS A 130 -4.77 0.22 -5.67
CA LYS A 130 -5.31 1.47 -6.27
C LYS A 130 -4.91 1.60 -7.73
N THR A 131 -3.64 1.82 -8.01
CA THR A 131 -3.15 2.10 -9.36
C THR A 131 -3.52 0.99 -10.34
N HIS A 132 -3.20 -0.28 -10.04
CA HIS A 132 -3.48 -1.37 -10.99
C HIS A 132 -4.96 -1.57 -11.25
N VAL A 133 -5.80 -1.57 -10.20
CA VAL A 133 -7.25 -1.81 -10.34
C VAL A 133 -7.97 -0.64 -11.00
N ILE A 134 -7.59 0.60 -10.69
CA ILE A 134 -8.15 1.80 -11.33
C ILE A 134 -7.74 1.82 -12.81
N THR A 135 -6.45 1.67 -13.11
CA THR A 135 -5.97 1.65 -14.50
C THR A 135 -6.64 0.55 -15.32
N ALA A 136 -6.79 -0.66 -14.78
CA ALA A 136 -7.48 -1.75 -15.47
C ALA A 136 -8.95 -1.43 -15.74
N ALA A 137 -9.65 -0.82 -14.77
CA ALA A 137 -11.05 -0.45 -14.92
C ALA A 137 -11.24 0.68 -15.93
N LEU A 138 -10.38 1.70 -15.92
CA LEU A 138 -10.42 2.81 -16.88
C LEU A 138 -10.14 2.33 -18.31
N LYS A 139 -9.10 1.49 -18.50
CA LYS A 139 -8.82 0.89 -19.81
C LYS A 139 -9.97 0.02 -20.31
N LYS A 140 -10.61 -0.75 -19.42
CA LYS A 140 -11.79 -1.54 -19.77
C LYS A 140 -12.97 -0.65 -20.17
N ARG A 141 -13.19 0.47 -19.48
CA ARG A 141 -14.32 1.38 -19.70
C ARG A 141 -14.15 2.21 -20.98
N PHE A 142 -12.96 2.74 -21.23
CA PHE A 142 -12.72 3.73 -22.28
C PHE A 142 -11.91 3.19 -23.47
N GLY A 143 -11.44 1.93 -23.40
CA GLY A 143 -10.72 1.29 -24.48
C GLY A 143 -9.39 1.99 -24.80
N LYS A 144 -9.26 2.48 -26.03
CA LYS A 144 -8.06 3.20 -26.53
C LYS A 144 -8.18 4.73 -26.46
N GLN A 145 -9.23 5.26 -25.83
CA GLN A 145 -9.36 6.70 -25.63
C GLN A 145 -8.36 7.18 -24.57
N LEU A 146 -7.81 8.38 -24.77
CA LEU A 146 -7.04 9.06 -23.72
C LEU A 146 -7.99 9.42 -22.57
N VAL A 147 -7.62 9.08 -21.34
CA VAL A 147 -8.36 9.41 -20.12
C VAL A 147 -7.53 10.33 -19.25
N VAL A 148 -8.12 11.42 -18.78
CA VAL A 148 -7.51 12.30 -17.77
C VAL A 148 -7.75 11.69 -16.39
N ASN A 149 -6.68 11.22 -15.76
CA ASN A 149 -6.71 10.57 -14.45
C ASN A 149 -6.27 11.54 -13.35
N VAL A 150 -7.22 12.05 -12.59
CA VAL A 150 -6.98 13.05 -11.54
C VAL A 150 -6.59 12.40 -10.23
N THR A 151 -5.54 12.95 -9.59
CA THR A 151 -5.09 12.51 -8.26
C THR A 151 -4.86 13.69 -7.31
N GLY A 152 -5.23 13.51 -6.04
CA GLY A 152 -5.04 14.50 -4.98
C GLY A 152 -3.64 14.51 -4.36
N ILE A 153 -2.59 14.63 -5.18
CA ILE A 153 -1.20 14.75 -4.71
C ILE A 153 -0.85 16.22 -4.51
N ARG A 154 -0.17 16.55 -3.40
CA ARG A 154 0.41 17.88 -3.14
C ARG A 154 1.92 17.79 -2.92
N ARG A 155 2.67 18.81 -3.36
CA ARG A 155 4.13 18.90 -3.20
C ARG A 155 4.57 18.86 -1.74
N ASP A 156 3.78 19.51 -0.89
CA ASP A 156 4.01 19.69 0.54
C ASP A 156 3.81 18.40 1.36
N GLU A 157 3.33 17.30 0.76
CA GLU A 157 3.14 16.03 1.50
C GLU A 157 4.44 15.25 1.73
N SER A 158 5.47 15.41 0.90
CA SER A 158 6.77 14.73 1.08
C SER A 158 7.86 15.28 0.15
N SER A 159 9.12 15.07 0.50
CA SER A 159 10.29 15.42 -0.34
C SER A 159 10.23 14.82 -1.76
N ARG A 160 9.68 13.61 -1.90
CA ARG A 160 9.45 12.98 -3.21
C ARG A 160 8.37 13.69 -4.01
N ARG A 161 7.26 14.06 -3.36
CA ARG A 161 6.14 14.77 -4.03
C ARG A 161 6.49 16.21 -4.38
N ALA A 162 7.45 16.82 -3.68
CA ALA A 162 7.95 18.16 -4.00
C ALA A 162 8.43 18.32 -5.45
N ARG A 163 8.84 17.23 -6.11
CA ARG A 163 9.32 17.20 -7.50
C ARG A 163 8.25 16.79 -8.53
N SER A 164 7.01 16.54 -8.13
CA SER A 164 5.96 16.10 -9.06
C SER A 164 5.62 17.19 -10.08
N THR A 165 5.17 16.82 -11.27
CA THR A 165 4.67 17.74 -12.30
C THR A 165 3.14 17.86 -12.23
N ILE A 166 2.58 18.89 -12.84
CA ILE A 166 1.13 19.08 -12.93
C ILE A 166 0.47 17.90 -13.65
N SER A 167 1.09 17.47 -14.76
CA SER A 167 0.70 16.27 -15.47
C SER A 167 1.89 15.40 -15.91
N ASP A 168 1.58 14.15 -16.22
CA ASP A 168 2.46 13.19 -16.91
C ASP A 168 1.59 12.21 -17.71
N LEU A 169 2.08 11.84 -18.89
CA LEU A 169 1.43 10.89 -19.77
C LEU A 169 2.01 9.49 -19.52
N SER A 170 1.16 8.47 -19.48
CA SER A 170 1.60 7.07 -19.40
C SER A 170 2.34 6.63 -20.66
N ASP A 171 3.19 5.60 -20.53
CA ASP A 171 4.01 5.07 -21.63
C ASP A 171 3.17 4.63 -22.86
N ASP A 172 1.93 4.17 -22.64
CA ASP A 172 0.99 3.78 -23.69
C ASP A 172 0.14 4.93 -24.23
N SER A 173 0.35 6.15 -23.73
CA SER A 173 -0.38 7.37 -24.10
C SER A 173 -1.90 7.31 -23.87
N LEU A 174 -2.38 6.40 -23.01
CA LEU A 174 -3.81 6.25 -22.71
C LEU A 174 -4.25 6.95 -21.43
N LEU A 175 -3.34 7.26 -20.51
CA LEU A 175 -3.66 7.94 -19.25
C LEU A 175 -2.82 9.20 -19.11
N LEU A 176 -3.49 10.35 -19.00
CA LEU A 176 -2.88 11.61 -18.62
C LEU A 176 -3.14 11.84 -17.12
N SER A 177 -2.13 11.65 -16.28
CA SER A 177 -2.22 11.97 -14.86
C SER A 177 -2.36 13.49 -14.68
N TRP A 178 -3.29 13.95 -13.85
CA TRP A 178 -3.48 15.37 -13.54
C TRP A 178 -3.53 15.60 -12.02
N ARG A 179 -2.80 16.61 -11.52
CA ARG A 179 -2.68 16.97 -10.10
C ARG A 179 -3.13 18.42 -9.85
N PRO A 180 -4.45 18.69 -9.83
CA PRO A 180 -4.97 20.07 -9.79
C PRO A 180 -4.64 20.82 -8.50
N ILE A 181 -4.39 20.10 -7.40
CA ILE A 181 -4.11 20.69 -6.09
C ILE A 181 -2.62 20.64 -5.73
N LEU A 182 -1.73 20.46 -6.72
CA LEU A 182 -0.32 20.15 -6.51
C LEU A 182 0.41 21.17 -5.61
N ASP A 183 0.08 22.45 -5.75
CA ASP A 183 0.71 23.54 -5.00
C ASP A 183 -0.17 24.07 -3.83
N TRP A 184 -1.24 23.35 -3.48
CA TRP A 184 -2.13 23.74 -2.38
C TRP A 184 -1.52 23.40 -1.02
N SER A 185 -1.72 24.27 -0.03
CA SER A 185 -1.51 23.96 1.38
C SER A 185 -2.68 23.14 1.94
N VAL A 186 -2.51 22.60 3.15
CA VAL A 186 -3.63 21.96 3.88
C VAL A 186 -4.77 22.96 4.12
N GLN A 187 -4.44 24.22 4.38
CA GLN A 187 -5.45 25.27 4.58
C GLN A 187 -6.27 25.49 3.31
N ASP A 188 -5.63 25.56 2.14
CA ASP A 188 -6.33 25.71 0.86
C ASP A 188 -7.27 24.54 0.59
N VAL A 189 -6.84 23.32 0.94
CA VAL A 189 -7.66 22.10 0.82
C VAL A 189 -8.93 22.21 1.65
N PHE A 190 -8.81 22.52 2.95
CA PHE A 190 -9.99 22.66 3.81
C PHE A 190 -10.85 23.85 3.41
N SER A 191 -10.27 25.01 3.10
CA SER A 191 -11.02 26.18 2.63
C SER A 191 -11.80 25.91 1.34
N SER A 192 -11.26 25.11 0.40
CA SER A 192 -12.02 24.71 -0.79
C SER A 192 -13.16 23.75 -0.49
N ILE A 193 -13.02 22.90 0.53
CA ILE A 193 -14.11 22.00 0.97
C ILE A 193 -15.20 22.84 1.65
N ASP A 194 -14.82 23.73 2.56
CA ASP A 194 -15.76 24.62 3.25
C ASP A 194 -16.55 25.51 2.28
N ALA A 195 -15.87 26.09 1.29
CA ALA A 195 -16.52 26.91 0.27
C ALA A 195 -17.50 26.14 -0.62
N SER A 196 -17.44 24.80 -0.65
CA SER A 196 -18.40 23.97 -1.39
C SER A 196 -19.64 23.59 -0.58
N GLY A 197 -19.66 23.85 0.73
CA GLY A 197 -20.80 23.51 1.60
C GLY A 197 -20.96 22.01 1.92
N ILE A 198 -20.05 21.15 1.45
CA ILE A 198 -19.98 19.75 1.88
C ILE A 198 -18.94 19.57 2.99
N ASP A 199 -19.20 18.63 3.90
CA ASP A 199 -18.27 18.32 4.98
C ASP A 199 -17.10 17.44 4.50
N PRO A 200 -15.90 17.62 5.07
CA PRO A 200 -14.85 16.62 4.95
C PRO A 200 -15.24 15.35 5.73
N HIS A 201 -14.51 14.27 5.50
CA HIS A 201 -14.67 13.05 6.28
C HIS A 201 -14.66 13.32 7.81
N PRO A 202 -15.61 12.76 8.58
CA PRO A 202 -15.82 13.12 9.99
C PRO A 202 -14.56 12.94 10.84
N ALA A 203 -13.74 11.94 10.51
CA ALA A 203 -12.47 11.69 11.19
C ALA A 203 -11.52 12.91 11.31
N TYR A 204 -11.57 13.87 10.38
CA TYR A 204 -10.78 15.10 10.51
C TYR A 204 -11.28 16.02 11.64
N ARG A 205 -12.59 16.30 11.68
CA ARG A 205 -13.17 17.32 12.57
C ARG A 205 -13.68 16.75 13.89
N VAL A 206 -14.09 15.49 13.91
CA VAL A 206 -14.69 14.82 15.06
C VAL A 206 -13.62 14.07 15.85
N PHE A 207 -12.69 13.38 15.17
CA PHE A 207 -11.68 12.55 15.82
C PHE A 207 -10.28 13.18 15.84
N GLY A 208 -10.11 14.36 15.23
CA GLY A 208 -8.84 15.09 15.23
C GLY A 208 -7.75 14.45 14.37
N MET A 209 -8.10 13.58 13.42
CA MET A 209 -7.12 12.93 12.53
C MET A 209 -6.38 13.96 11.69
N SER A 210 -5.06 13.86 11.63
CA SER A 210 -4.26 14.66 10.69
C SER A 210 -4.38 14.14 9.25
N ARG A 211 -4.72 12.86 9.10
CA ARG A 211 -4.84 12.15 7.81
C ARG A 211 -5.88 11.04 7.86
N VAL A 212 -6.68 10.94 6.80
CA VAL A 212 -7.60 9.83 6.56
C VAL A 212 -7.02 8.98 5.43
N SER A 213 -6.82 7.70 5.71
CA SER A 213 -6.25 6.68 4.82
C SER A 213 -6.91 5.34 5.21
N CYS A 214 -6.18 4.22 5.27
CA CYS A 214 -6.63 3.10 6.10
C CYS A 214 -6.85 3.58 7.55
N ARG A 215 -7.74 2.93 8.31
CA ARG A 215 -7.98 3.19 9.73
C ARG A 215 -6.67 3.21 10.52
N PHE A 216 -5.91 2.12 10.42
CA PHE A 216 -4.54 2.03 10.90
C PHE A 216 -3.60 2.03 9.70
N CYS A 217 -2.99 3.19 9.43
CA CYS A 217 -2.12 3.34 8.29
C CYS A 217 -0.64 3.34 8.73
N ILE A 218 0.22 2.69 7.95
CA ILE A 218 1.68 2.64 8.19
C ILE A 218 2.37 4.02 8.19
N MET A 219 1.68 5.07 7.72
CA MET A 219 2.17 6.45 7.72
C MET A 219 1.49 7.32 8.79
N SER A 220 0.62 6.76 9.64
CA SER A 220 -0.04 7.50 10.71
C SER A 220 0.94 7.77 11.84
N ASN A 221 0.84 8.96 12.43
CA ASN A 221 1.55 9.26 13.66
C ASN A 221 0.87 8.55 14.85
N ILE A 222 1.44 8.69 16.06
CA ILE A 222 0.88 8.00 17.23
C ILE A 222 -0.49 8.57 17.62
N ASP A 223 -0.69 9.88 17.52
CA ASP A 223 -1.95 10.53 17.88
C ASP A 223 -3.10 10.07 16.96
N ASP A 224 -2.83 9.94 15.67
CA ASP A 224 -3.74 9.38 14.66
C ASP A 224 -4.11 7.93 14.98
N LEU A 225 -3.14 7.10 15.40
CA LEU A 225 -3.41 5.70 15.75
C LEU A 225 -4.25 5.61 17.04
N THR A 226 -3.95 6.44 18.04
CA THR A 226 -4.71 6.54 19.29
C THR A 226 -6.14 7.05 19.03
N ALA A 227 -6.31 8.05 18.19
CA ALA A 227 -7.63 8.56 17.80
C ALA A 227 -8.44 7.50 17.06
N ALA A 228 -7.78 6.68 16.22
CA ALA A 228 -8.42 5.57 15.55
C ALA A 228 -8.88 4.48 16.53
N THR A 229 -8.04 4.05 17.48
CA THR A 229 -8.40 3.02 18.50
C THR A 229 -9.48 3.49 19.47
N ALA A 230 -9.62 4.79 19.70
CA ALA A 230 -10.71 5.35 20.49
C ALA A 230 -12.11 5.12 19.88
N GLN A 231 -12.19 4.76 18.60
CA GLN A 231 -13.45 4.46 17.93
C GLN A 231 -13.79 2.98 18.06
N GLU A 232 -14.94 2.66 18.66
CA GLU A 232 -15.41 1.27 18.90
C GLU A 232 -15.46 0.45 17.62
N GLU A 233 -15.89 1.05 16.51
CA GLU A 233 -15.92 0.41 15.19
C GLU A 233 -14.57 -0.06 14.66
N SER A 234 -13.46 0.39 15.25
CA SER A 234 -12.11 0.00 14.86
C SER A 234 -11.57 -1.21 15.63
N HIS A 235 -12.23 -1.62 16.72
CA HIS A 235 -11.65 -2.57 17.69
C HIS A 235 -11.41 -3.95 17.10
N ASP A 236 -12.32 -4.43 16.23
CA ASP A 236 -12.13 -5.73 15.58
C ASP A 236 -10.96 -5.71 14.61
N LEU A 237 -10.85 -4.66 13.78
CA LEU A 237 -9.70 -4.48 12.89
C LEU A 237 -8.40 -4.31 13.69
N TYR A 238 -8.44 -3.58 14.80
CA TYR A 238 -7.29 -3.39 15.68
C TYR A 238 -6.77 -4.75 16.17
N ARG A 239 -7.65 -5.58 16.72
CA ARG A 239 -7.32 -6.94 17.19
C ARG A 239 -6.86 -7.84 16.04
N ASP A 240 -7.50 -7.76 14.87
CA ASP A 240 -7.13 -8.52 13.67
C ASP A 240 -5.72 -8.17 13.17
N MET A 241 -5.33 -6.90 13.25
CA MET A 241 -3.97 -6.47 12.91
C MET A 241 -2.95 -6.88 13.98
N VAL A 242 -3.30 -6.78 15.27
CA VAL A 242 -2.43 -7.24 16.37
C VAL A 242 -2.24 -8.75 16.35
N ASP A 243 -3.27 -9.51 15.97
CA ASP A 243 -3.19 -10.95 15.72
C ASP A 243 -2.13 -11.27 14.64
N LEU A 244 -2.11 -10.52 13.54
CA LEU A 244 -1.06 -10.66 12.53
C LEU A 244 0.32 -10.21 13.03
N GLU A 245 0.42 -9.25 13.94
CA GLU A 245 1.69 -8.94 14.62
C GLU A 245 2.16 -10.15 15.46
N CYS A 246 1.23 -10.84 16.13
CA CYS A 246 1.52 -12.02 16.92
C CYS A 246 2.04 -13.17 16.06
N ASP A 247 1.33 -13.48 14.97
CA ASP A 247 1.67 -14.58 14.07
C ASP A 247 2.99 -14.36 13.33
N SER A 248 3.25 -13.11 12.92
CA SER A 248 4.42 -12.78 12.12
C SER A 248 5.64 -12.40 12.96
N SER A 249 5.44 -12.00 14.22
CA SER A 249 6.43 -11.32 15.07
C SER A 249 7.13 -10.13 14.39
N PHE A 250 6.43 -9.47 13.45
CA PHE A 250 6.86 -8.21 12.86
C PHE A 250 5.96 -7.09 13.36
N ALA A 251 6.57 -6.03 13.91
CA ALA A 251 5.84 -4.85 14.33
C ALA A 251 5.26 -4.10 13.11
N PHE A 252 4.07 -3.53 13.28
CA PHE A 252 3.30 -2.87 12.22
C PHE A 252 4.04 -1.70 11.56
N GLN A 253 4.69 -0.84 12.35
CA GLN A 253 5.38 0.36 11.87
C GLN A 253 6.87 0.33 12.22
N GLY A 254 7.63 -0.55 11.55
CA GLY A 254 9.06 -0.68 11.77
C GLY A 254 9.36 -1.34 13.12
N SER A 255 9.61 -0.54 14.15
CA SER A 255 9.79 -1.02 15.53
C SER A 255 8.57 -0.77 16.43
N ARG A 256 7.57 -0.01 15.96
CA ARG A 256 6.35 0.27 16.72
C ARG A 256 5.32 -0.84 16.49
N TRP A 257 4.92 -1.49 17.57
CA TRP A 257 3.83 -2.46 17.59
C TRP A 257 2.50 -1.74 17.70
N LEU A 258 1.54 -2.11 16.86
CA LEU A 258 0.19 -1.56 16.92
C LEU A 258 -0.50 -1.97 18.24
N GLY A 259 -0.22 -3.17 18.73
CA GLY A 259 -0.72 -3.68 20.01
C GLY A 259 -0.36 -2.81 21.23
N ASP A 260 0.64 -1.94 21.10
CA ASP A 260 1.04 -1.00 22.17
C ASP A 260 0.25 0.30 22.20
N VAL A 261 -0.52 0.60 21.14
CA VAL A 261 -1.29 1.85 21.05
C VAL A 261 -2.48 1.83 22.01
N ALA A 262 -3.16 0.70 22.16
CA ALA A 262 -4.33 0.54 23.01
C ALA A 262 -4.39 -0.86 23.63
N PRO A 263 -3.43 -1.23 24.51
CA PRO A 263 -3.33 -2.59 25.07
C PRO A 263 -4.57 -3.00 25.87
N HIS A 264 -5.31 -2.03 26.43
CA HIS A 264 -6.57 -2.27 27.14
C HIS A 264 -7.70 -2.79 26.26
N LEU A 265 -7.58 -2.72 24.92
CA LEU A 265 -8.54 -3.29 23.99
C LEU A 265 -8.26 -4.77 23.65
N LEU A 266 -7.11 -5.29 24.05
CA LEU A 266 -6.73 -6.68 23.80
C LEU A 266 -7.40 -7.61 24.82
N THR A 267 -7.73 -8.82 24.38
CA THR A 267 -8.07 -9.90 25.31
C THR A 267 -6.80 -10.35 26.04
N GLU A 268 -6.94 -10.98 27.21
CA GLU A 268 -5.81 -11.52 27.97
C GLU A 268 -4.94 -12.46 27.12
N ALA A 269 -5.58 -13.37 26.38
CA ALA A 269 -4.91 -14.28 25.46
C ALA A 269 -4.14 -13.56 24.34
N LEU A 270 -4.70 -12.50 23.76
CA LEU A 270 -4.02 -11.74 22.71
C LEU A 270 -2.86 -10.90 23.28
N HIS A 271 -3.02 -10.38 24.50
CA HIS A 271 -1.96 -9.66 25.21
C HIS A 271 -0.75 -10.58 25.49
N GLU A 272 -1.00 -11.82 25.94
CA GLU A 272 0.05 -12.82 26.15
C GLU A 272 0.75 -13.19 24.82
N ARG A 273 -0.02 -13.48 23.76
CA ARG A 273 0.53 -13.74 22.43
C ARG A 273 1.40 -12.60 21.91
N LEU A 274 0.98 -11.36 22.12
CA LEU A 274 1.76 -10.19 21.71
C LEU A 274 3.06 -10.09 22.49
N HIS A 275 3.05 -10.36 23.81
CA HIS A 275 4.27 -10.39 24.62
C HIS A 275 5.27 -11.44 24.13
N ILE A 276 4.77 -12.65 23.83
CA ILE A 276 5.58 -13.74 23.25
C ILE A 276 6.14 -13.30 21.90
N ALA A 277 5.30 -12.75 21.01
CA ALA A 277 5.71 -12.35 19.68
C ALA A 277 6.81 -11.28 19.68
N LYS A 278 6.79 -10.34 20.64
CA LYS A 278 7.87 -9.36 20.82
C LYS A 278 9.19 -10.03 21.21
N SER A 279 9.15 -10.99 22.12
CA SER A 279 10.33 -11.77 22.49
C SER A 279 10.86 -12.58 21.31
N THR A 280 9.97 -13.27 20.58
CA THR A 280 10.28 -13.98 19.34
C THR A 280 10.93 -13.07 18.30
N ALA A 281 10.44 -11.84 18.15
CA ALA A 281 10.99 -10.86 17.22
C ALA A 281 12.45 -10.50 17.55
N VAL A 282 12.78 -10.33 18.84
CA VAL A 282 14.14 -10.05 19.33
C VAL A 282 15.06 -11.23 19.06
N PHE A 283 14.64 -12.45 19.39
CA PHE A 283 15.44 -13.65 19.13
C PHE A 283 15.66 -13.87 17.64
N ARG A 284 14.61 -13.80 16.82
CA ARG A 284 14.73 -13.90 15.35
C ARG A 284 15.73 -12.88 14.81
N GLN A 285 15.61 -11.61 15.20
CA GLN A 285 16.53 -10.56 14.71
C GLN A 285 17.99 -10.86 15.09
N LYS A 286 18.24 -11.37 16.30
CA LYS A 286 19.58 -11.77 16.75
C LYS A 286 20.13 -12.94 15.92
N ILE A 287 19.31 -13.95 15.64
CA ILE A 287 19.70 -15.12 14.85
C ILE A 287 19.95 -14.73 13.38
N GLU A 288 19.02 -14.00 12.76
CA GLU A 288 19.12 -13.58 11.36
C GLU A 288 20.24 -12.55 11.13
N ALA A 289 20.71 -11.84 12.17
CA ALA A 289 21.84 -10.92 12.06
C ALA A 289 23.17 -11.61 11.69
N ALA A 290 23.27 -12.93 11.85
CA ALA A 290 24.42 -13.71 11.40
C ALA A 290 24.44 -13.92 9.86
N ILE A 291 23.32 -13.70 9.16
CA ILE A 291 23.25 -13.78 7.70
C ILE A 291 24.00 -12.58 7.10
N THR A 292 25.05 -12.87 6.34
CA THR A 292 25.84 -11.82 5.69
C THR A 292 25.17 -11.32 4.41
N LYS A 293 25.57 -10.14 3.94
CA LYS A 293 25.03 -9.54 2.71
C LYS A 293 25.18 -10.45 1.49
N ASP A 294 26.27 -11.21 1.41
CA ASP A 294 26.59 -12.06 0.26
C ASP A 294 25.76 -13.35 0.24
N MET A 295 25.15 -13.72 1.37
CA MET A 295 24.21 -14.84 1.47
C MET A 295 22.79 -14.45 1.02
N LEU A 296 22.48 -13.14 0.94
CA LEU A 296 21.14 -12.66 0.59
C LEU A 296 20.81 -12.92 -0.88
N TYR A 297 19.56 -13.28 -1.12
CA TYR A 297 19.05 -13.49 -2.46
C TYR A 297 18.80 -12.15 -3.17
N VAL A 298 19.04 -12.12 -4.48
CA VAL A 298 18.75 -10.97 -5.34
C VAL A 298 17.63 -11.36 -6.29
N LYS A 299 16.53 -10.60 -6.27
CA LYS A 299 15.31 -10.89 -7.05
C LYS A 299 14.79 -12.33 -6.88
N GLY A 300 14.95 -12.89 -5.67
CA GLY A 300 14.47 -14.22 -5.32
C GLY A 300 15.44 -15.37 -5.64
N TRP A 301 16.68 -15.08 -6.06
CA TRP A 301 17.66 -16.10 -6.40
C TRP A 301 18.95 -15.98 -5.59
N PRO A 302 19.61 -17.11 -5.26
CA PRO A 302 20.99 -17.08 -4.80
C PRO A 302 21.89 -16.48 -5.89
N VAL A 303 22.93 -15.77 -5.45
CA VAL A 303 23.90 -15.13 -6.35
C VAL A 303 25.13 -16.01 -6.61
N ARG A 304 25.41 -16.95 -5.71
CA ARG A 304 26.46 -17.97 -5.80
C ARG A 304 26.11 -19.16 -4.92
N MET A 305 26.85 -20.25 -5.08
CA MET A 305 26.90 -21.31 -4.09
C MET A 305 27.47 -20.77 -2.77
N LEU A 306 26.94 -21.26 -1.65
CA LEU A 306 27.52 -21.02 -0.33
C LEU A 306 28.82 -21.82 -0.19
N TYR A 307 29.71 -21.32 0.66
CA TYR A 307 30.78 -22.15 1.20
C TYR A 307 30.22 -23.06 2.30
N ASP A 308 30.88 -24.19 2.57
CA ASP A 308 30.51 -25.13 3.62
C ASP A 308 30.19 -24.45 4.96
N TYR A 309 31.05 -23.53 5.40
CA TYR A 309 30.85 -22.83 6.67
C TYR A 309 29.63 -21.88 6.66
N GLU A 310 29.26 -21.33 5.49
CA GLU A 310 28.06 -20.49 5.35
C GLU A 310 26.80 -21.35 5.31
N ALA A 311 26.87 -22.54 4.70
CA ALA A 311 25.79 -23.50 4.70
C ALA A 311 25.56 -24.08 6.10
N ASP A 312 26.63 -24.40 6.85
CA ASP A 312 26.52 -24.79 8.26
C ASP A 312 25.88 -23.68 9.10
N LEU A 313 26.31 -22.43 8.91
CA LEU A 313 25.75 -21.28 9.60
C LEU A 313 24.27 -21.10 9.26
N LEU A 314 23.91 -21.17 7.98
CA LEU A 314 22.53 -21.05 7.53
C LEU A 314 21.66 -22.21 8.04
N ALA A 315 22.20 -23.43 8.13
CA ALA A 315 21.52 -24.56 8.75
C ALA A 315 21.18 -24.28 10.22
N SER A 316 22.14 -23.80 11.02
CA SER A 316 21.91 -23.42 12.43
C SER A 316 20.81 -22.36 12.55
N ILE A 317 20.93 -21.28 11.78
CA ILE A 317 19.95 -20.19 11.73
C ILE A 317 18.55 -20.73 11.43
N ARG A 318 18.45 -21.62 10.44
CA ARG A 318 17.17 -22.20 10.02
C ARG A 318 16.58 -23.14 11.05
N CYS A 319 17.38 -23.96 11.71
CA CYS A 319 16.93 -24.78 12.84
C CYS A 319 16.35 -23.90 13.96
N GLU A 320 17.08 -22.85 14.36
CA GLU A 320 16.67 -21.97 15.46
C GLU A 320 15.40 -21.17 15.13
N VAL A 321 15.34 -20.55 13.95
CA VAL A 321 14.14 -19.81 13.51
C VAL A 321 12.96 -20.77 13.31
N SER A 322 13.16 -21.95 12.75
CA SER A 322 12.05 -22.91 12.59
C SER A 322 11.50 -23.38 13.94
N ALA A 323 12.37 -23.58 14.93
CA ALA A 323 11.94 -23.90 16.29
C ALA A 323 11.17 -22.74 16.95
N LEU A 324 11.60 -21.49 16.75
CA LEU A 324 10.93 -20.30 17.32
C LEU A 324 9.48 -20.14 16.85
N PHE A 325 9.18 -20.53 15.61
CA PHE A 325 7.86 -20.35 14.99
C PHE A 325 7.07 -21.65 14.78
N GLY A 326 7.69 -22.82 15.01
CA GLY A 326 7.09 -24.12 14.69
C GLY A 326 6.96 -24.39 13.19
N PHE A 327 7.94 -23.93 12.39
CA PHE A 327 7.95 -24.17 10.94
C PHE A 327 8.46 -25.57 10.57
N ASN A 328 8.03 -26.05 9.40
CA ASN A 328 8.41 -27.32 8.79
C ASN A 328 9.46 -27.12 7.69
N ALA A 329 10.59 -26.49 8.05
CA ALA A 329 11.66 -26.21 7.10
C ALA A 329 12.33 -27.51 6.59
N SER A 330 12.58 -27.60 5.28
CA SER A 330 13.06 -28.83 4.63
C SER A 330 14.59 -28.93 4.51
N CYS A 331 15.29 -27.79 4.48
CA CYS A 331 16.75 -27.73 4.35
C CYS A 331 17.36 -27.29 5.69
N LEU A 332 17.88 -28.22 6.49
CA LEU A 332 18.32 -28.00 7.88
C LEU A 332 19.74 -28.49 8.16
N ASP A 333 20.47 -28.88 7.13
CA ASP A 333 21.87 -29.31 7.19
C ASP A 333 22.63 -28.80 5.95
N ARG A 334 23.96 -28.95 5.98
CA ARG A 334 24.84 -28.49 4.89
C ARG A 334 24.44 -29.07 3.54
N ASP A 335 24.23 -30.39 3.49
CA ASP A 335 24.02 -31.12 2.24
C ASP A 335 22.69 -30.73 1.59
N SER A 336 21.61 -30.66 2.37
CA SER A 336 20.28 -30.23 1.90
C SER A 336 20.27 -28.76 1.46
N ILE A 337 21.03 -27.89 2.12
CA ILE A 337 21.19 -26.48 1.71
C ILE A 337 21.95 -26.40 0.39
N HIS A 338 23.08 -27.08 0.24
CA HIS A 338 23.83 -27.10 -1.01
C HIS A 338 23.02 -27.68 -2.16
N ALA A 339 22.32 -28.79 -1.94
CA ALA A 339 21.44 -29.38 -2.94
C ALA A 339 20.37 -28.39 -3.41
N ARG A 340 19.74 -27.67 -2.47
CA ARG A 340 18.72 -26.67 -2.79
C ARG A 340 19.29 -25.45 -3.52
N TYR A 341 20.46 -24.96 -3.11
CA TYR A 341 21.14 -23.86 -3.80
C TYR A 341 21.51 -24.25 -5.24
N ALA A 342 22.05 -25.45 -5.44
CA ALA A 342 22.37 -25.96 -6.78
C ALA A 342 21.12 -26.04 -7.66
N GLN A 343 20.00 -26.55 -7.11
CA GLN A 343 18.72 -26.58 -7.81
C GLN A 343 18.25 -25.17 -8.21
N LEU A 344 18.25 -24.22 -7.27
CA LEU A 344 17.82 -22.85 -7.53
C LEU A 344 18.71 -22.14 -8.57
N MET A 345 20.01 -22.42 -8.58
CA MET A 345 20.93 -21.88 -9.58
C MET A 345 20.64 -22.44 -10.97
N ALA A 346 20.40 -23.75 -11.10
CA ALA A 346 20.01 -24.38 -12.36
C ALA A 346 18.65 -23.86 -12.87
N ASP A 347 17.65 -23.74 -11.98
CA ASP A 347 16.33 -23.19 -12.31
C ASP A 347 16.42 -21.74 -12.82
N ARG A 348 17.32 -20.94 -12.24
CA ARG A 348 17.58 -19.56 -12.68
C ARG A 348 18.17 -19.52 -14.09
N GLU A 349 19.17 -20.36 -14.36
CA GLU A 349 19.79 -20.45 -15.69
C GLU A 349 18.77 -20.84 -16.76
N HIS A 350 17.96 -21.87 -16.50
CA HIS A 350 16.87 -22.27 -17.38
C HIS A 350 15.88 -21.13 -17.64
N LYS A 351 15.50 -20.40 -16.59
CA LYS A 351 14.58 -19.26 -16.74
C LYS A 351 15.18 -18.14 -17.58
N GLN A 352 16.46 -17.82 -17.39
CA GLN A 352 17.16 -16.81 -18.17
C GLN A 352 17.32 -17.22 -19.64
N SER A 353 17.63 -18.49 -19.91
CA SER A 353 17.68 -19.02 -21.27
C SER A 353 16.31 -18.99 -21.95
N ALA A 354 15.23 -19.30 -21.23
CA ALA A 354 13.88 -19.22 -21.77
C ALA A 354 13.45 -17.77 -22.08
N GLU A 355 13.76 -16.82 -21.20
CA GLU A 355 13.48 -15.40 -21.44
C GLU A 355 14.25 -14.84 -22.65
N LEU A 356 15.48 -15.29 -22.89
CA LEU A 356 16.29 -14.91 -24.05
C LEU A 356 15.85 -15.56 -25.36
N ALA A 357 15.19 -16.73 -25.33
CA ALA A 357 14.69 -17.41 -26.52
C ALA A 357 13.36 -16.85 -27.04
N TYR A 358 12.67 -16.03 -26.24
CA TYR A 358 11.39 -15.39 -26.58
C TYR A 358 11.54 -13.89 -26.95
N VAL A 359 12.76 -13.35 -26.94
CA VAL A 359 13.13 -12.03 -27.47
C VAL A 359 13.84 -12.23 -28.80
#